data_AF-A0A8K1GM94-F1
#
_entry.id   AF-A0A8K1GM94-F1
#
_cell.length_a   1.000
_cell.length_b   1.000
_cell.length_c   1.000
_cell.angle_alpha   90.00
_cell.angle_beta   90.00
_cell.angle_gamma   90.00
#
_symmetry.space_group_name_H-M   'P 1'
#
loop_
_entity.id
_entity.type
_entity.pdbx_description
1 polymer ?
#
loop_
_entity_poly.entity_id
_entity_poly.type
_entity_poly.pdbx_seq_one_letter_code
_entity_poly.pdbx_strand_id
1 'polypeptide(L)'
;MPKVLILLSERNCIEIVTKLIAEKQLEVVHTLDGKEYVTPAQISKEIRDELQVCGGRVNIVDLQQVINVDLLHIENRANDIVKSEKGIQLVLGQLINE
;
A
#
# COMPACT_ATOMS: atom_id res chain seq x y z
N MET A 1 -32.75 23.99 1.84
CA MET A 1 -31.64 24.71 1.20
C MET A 1 -31.06 23.81 0.11
N PRO A 2 -30.90 24.26 -1.14
CA PRO A 2 -30.32 23.42 -2.19
C PRO A 2 -28.84 23.17 -1.88
N LYS A 3 -28.41 21.90 -1.92
CA LYS A 3 -26.98 21.54 -1.87
C LYS A 3 -26.35 22.00 -3.19
N VAL A 4 -25.56 23.06 -3.16
CA VAL A 4 -24.64 23.39 -4.24
C VAL A 4 -23.57 22.30 -4.24
N LEU A 5 -23.60 21.42 -5.23
CA LEU A 5 -22.52 20.46 -5.49
C LEU A 5 -21.42 21.19 -6.23
N ILE A 6 -20.34 21.51 -5.51
CA ILE A 6 -19.12 22.03 -6.11
C ILE A 6 -18.33 20.82 -6.62
N LEU A 7 -18.21 20.71 -7.94
CA LEU A 7 -17.33 19.74 -8.57
C LEU A 7 -15.89 20.23 -8.45
N LEU A 8 -15.00 19.40 -7.90
CA LEU A 8 -13.57 19.67 -7.91
C LEU A 8 -13.01 19.36 -9.29
N SER A 9 -12.22 20.29 -9.84
CA SER A 9 -11.42 20.01 -11.03
C SER A 9 -10.29 19.05 -10.68
N GLU A 10 -9.77 18.32 -11.66
CA GLU A 10 -8.60 17.45 -11.50
C GLU A 10 -7.41 18.20 -10.89
N ARG A 11 -7.14 19.43 -11.36
CA ARG A 11 -6.09 20.28 -10.83
C ARG A 11 -6.29 20.60 -9.34
N ASN A 12 -7.51 20.97 -8.96
CA ASN A 12 -7.83 21.25 -7.56
C ASN A 12 -7.66 20.00 -6.69
N CYS A 13 -8.03 18.81 -7.19
CA CYS A 13 -7.81 17.55 -6.48
C CYS A 13 -6.31 17.29 -6.26
N ILE A 14 -5.49 17.46 -7.29
CA ILE A 14 -4.04 17.28 -7.21
C ILE A 14 -3.42 18.23 -6.17
N GLU A 15 -3.80 19.51 -6.19
CA GLU A 15 -3.30 20.50 -5.23
C GLU A 15 -3.70 20.17 -3.80
N ILE A 16 -4.94 19.72 -3.57
CA ILE A 16 -5.41 19.31 -2.24
C ILE A 16 -4.62 18.10 -1.75
N VAL A 17 -4.51 17.04 -2.55
CA VAL A 17 -3.77 15.82 -2.18
C VAL A 17 -2.30 16.15 -1.88
N THR A 18 -1.66 16.93 -2.76
CA THR A 18 -0.26 17.36 -2.57
C THR A 18 -0.09 18.15 -1.28
N LYS A 19 -1.04 19.03 -0.95
CA LYS A 19 -1.02 19.80 0.29
C LYS A 19 -1.14 18.89 1.52
N LEU A 20 -2.07 17.94 1.50
CA LEU A 20 -2.26 16.98 2.60
C LEU A 20 -1.01 16.12 2.83
N ILE A 21 -0.33 15.71 1.77
CA ILE A 21 0.95 14.97 1.86
C ILE A 21 2.03 15.86 2.47
N ALA A 22 2.19 17.10 1.99
CA ALA A 22 3.18 18.04 2.50
C ALA A 22 2.98 18.39 3.98
N GLU A 23 1.72 18.45 4.43
CA GLU A 23 1.36 18.67 5.84
C GLU A 23 1.39 17.38 6.69
N LYS A 24 1.78 16.23 6.11
CA LYS A 24 1.79 14.91 6.75
C LYS A 24 0.43 14.48 7.29
N GLN A 25 -0.65 14.99 6.71
CA GLN A 25 -2.03 14.60 7.02
C GLN A 25 -2.48 13.41 6.19
N LEU A 26 -1.78 13.10 5.10
CA LEU A 26 -2.03 11.95 4.24
C LEU A 26 -0.71 11.23 3.94
N GLU A 27 -0.61 9.97 4.37
CA GLU A 27 0.53 9.10 4.08
C GLU A 27 0.19 8.20 2.89
N VAL A 28 0.92 8.37 1.79
CA VAL A 28 0.80 7.60 0.55
C VAL A 28 2.17 7.41 -0.08
N VAL A 29 2.29 6.35 -0.87
CA VAL A 29 3.44 6.07 -1.72
C VAL A 29 3.01 6.10 -3.19
N HIS A 30 3.95 6.38 -4.09
CA HIS A 30 3.68 6.28 -5.52
C HIS A 30 3.79 4.83 -5.99
N THR A 31 3.00 4.47 -7.01
CA THR A 31 3.27 3.25 -7.79
C THR A 31 4.61 3.34 -8.52
N LEU A 32 5.15 2.21 -8.97
CA LEU A 32 6.43 2.16 -9.71
C LEU A 32 6.43 3.03 -10.98
N ASP A 33 5.27 3.18 -11.63
CA ASP A 33 5.07 4.05 -12.79
C ASP A 33 4.72 5.50 -12.44
N GLY A 34 4.50 5.80 -11.16
CA GLY A 34 4.25 7.14 -10.65
C GLY A 34 2.86 7.71 -10.92
N LYS A 35 1.95 6.95 -11.53
CA LYS A 35 0.61 7.46 -11.90
C LYS A 35 -0.37 7.47 -10.75
N GLU A 36 -0.19 6.61 -9.76
CA GLU A 36 -1.16 6.40 -8.69
C GLU A 36 -0.53 6.55 -7.30
N TYR A 37 -1.39 6.88 -6.33
CA TYR A 37 -1.05 6.92 -4.92
C TYR A 37 -1.64 5.71 -4.21
N VAL A 38 -0.82 5.01 -3.45
CA VAL A 38 -1.22 3.83 -2.66
C VAL A 38 -1.04 4.14 -1.18
N THR A 39 -2.03 3.80 -0.36
CA THR A 39 -1.93 3.97 1.09
C THR A 39 -1.23 2.76 1.73
N PRO A 40 -0.51 2.94 2.85
CA PRO A 40 0.07 1.81 3.59
C PRO A 40 -0.96 0.75 4.01
N ALA A 41 -2.19 1.18 4.31
CA ALA A 41 -3.30 0.28 4.62
C ALA A 41 -3.64 -0.61 3.43
N GLN A 42 -3.70 -0.04 2.22
CA GLN A 42 -3.93 -0.77 0.98
C GLN A 42 -2.81 -1.77 0.70
N ILE A 43 -1.53 -1.36 0.80
CA ILE A 43 -0.38 -2.27 0.64
C ILE A 43 -0.51 -3.46 1.59
N SER A 44 -0.84 -3.19 2.85
CA SER A 44 -1.03 -4.25 3.86
C SER A 44 -2.13 -5.23 3.49
N LYS A 45 -3.23 -4.73 2.94
CA LYS A 45 -4.35 -5.55 2.51
C LYS A 45 -3.91 -6.45 1.35
N GLU A 46 -3.29 -5.87 0.33
CA GLU A 46 -2.85 -6.64 -0.85
C GLU A 46 -1.79 -7.68 -0.52
N ILE A 47 -0.85 -7.38 0.40
CA ILE A 47 0.09 -8.40 0.88
C ILE A 47 -0.63 -9.60 1.50
N ARG A 48 -1.69 -9.38 2.30
CA ARG A 48 -2.46 -10.47 2.91
C ARG A 48 -3.28 -11.24 1.89
N ASP A 49 -3.93 -10.52 0.99
CA ASP A 49 -4.74 -11.10 -0.07
C ASP A 49 -3.86 -12.00 -0.95
N GLU A 50 -2.67 -11.53 -1.35
CA GLU A 50 -1.73 -12.32 -2.16
C GLU A 50 -1.14 -13.50 -1.38
N LEU A 51 -0.78 -13.31 -0.11
CA LEU A 51 -0.32 -14.40 0.75
C LEU A 51 -1.37 -15.53 0.85
N GLN A 52 -2.65 -15.18 0.92
CA GLN A 52 -3.76 -16.13 0.93
C GLN A 52 -3.92 -16.82 -0.43
N VAL A 53 -3.86 -16.07 -1.54
CA VAL A 53 -3.97 -16.59 -2.91
C VAL A 53 -2.83 -17.56 -3.23
N CYS A 54 -1.62 -17.28 -2.77
CA CYS A 54 -0.45 -18.16 -2.93
C CYS A 54 -0.44 -19.37 -1.96
N GLY A 55 -1.51 -19.62 -1.22
CA GLY A 55 -1.60 -20.78 -0.32
C GLY A 55 -0.75 -20.67 0.95
N GLY A 56 -0.55 -19.44 1.44
CA GLY A 56 0.16 -19.16 2.68
C GLY A 56 1.66 -18.92 2.51
N ARG A 57 2.19 -18.82 1.29
CA ARG A 57 3.61 -18.49 1.07
C ARG A 57 3.82 -17.67 -0.19
N VAL A 58 4.51 -16.52 -0.07
CA VAL A 58 4.79 -15.62 -1.20
C VAL A 58 6.17 -14.95 -1.07
N ASN A 59 6.84 -14.68 -2.20
CA ASN A 59 8.09 -13.93 -2.23
C ASN A 59 7.83 -12.42 -2.16
N ILE A 60 8.60 -11.67 -1.38
CA ILE A 60 8.53 -10.20 -1.33
C ILE A 60 8.79 -9.55 -2.69
N VAL A 61 9.60 -10.18 -3.56
CA VAL A 61 9.87 -9.68 -4.91
C VAL A 61 8.66 -9.85 -5.82
N ASP A 62 7.91 -10.94 -5.65
CA ASP A 62 6.67 -11.17 -6.40
C ASP A 62 5.59 -10.18 -5.95
N LEU A 63 5.51 -9.91 -4.64
CA LEU A 63 4.63 -8.88 -4.07
C LEU A 63 4.86 -7.49 -4.67
N GLN A 64 6.11 -7.08 -4.90
CA GLN A 64 6.43 -5.81 -5.57
C GLN A 64 5.80 -5.74 -6.98
N GLN A 65 5.84 -6.85 -7.74
CA GLN A 65 5.31 -6.87 -9.11
C GLN A 65 3.77 -6.85 -9.10
N VAL A 66 3.14 -7.61 -8.20
CA VAL A 66 1.68 -7.70 -8.11
C VAL A 66 1.07 -6.40 -7.58
N ILE A 67 1.67 -5.82 -6.54
CA ILE A 67 1.17 -4.60 -5.87
C ILE A 67 1.62 -3.32 -6.62
N ASN A 68 2.62 -3.41 -7.49
CA ASN A 68 3.16 -2.30 -8.27
C ASN A 68 3.71 -1.15 -7.39
N VAL A 69 4.36 -1.51 -6.28
CA VAL A 69 4.96 -0.59 -5.30
C VAL A 69 6.39 -1.01 -5.03
N ASP A 70 7.29 -0.03 -4.85
CA ASP A 70 8.72 -0.25 -4.60
C ASP A 70 8.99 -1.25 -3.45
N LEU A 71 10.00 -2.09 -3.66
CA LEU A 71 10.38 -3.15 -2.73
C LEU A 71 10.59 -2.65 -1.30
N LEU A 72 11.15 -1.45 -1.10
CA LEU A 72 11.38 -0.89 0.23
C LEU A 72 10.07 -0.72 1.00
N HIS A 73 9.01 -0.26 0.34
CA HIS A 73 7.70 -0.10 0.96
C HIS A 73 7.03 -1.45 1.26
N ILE A 74 7.19 -2.43 0.37
CA ILE A 74 6.74 -3.80 0.58
C ILE A 74 7.45 -4.43 1.77
N GLU A 75 8.77 -4.35 1.84
CA GLU A 75 9.58 -4.91 2.94
C GLU A 75 9.23 -4.29 4.28
N ASN A 76 9.13 -2.96 4.35
CA ASN A 76 8.72 -2.28 5.57
C ASN A 76 7.34 -2.77 6.03
N ARG A 77 6.38 -2.90 5.11
CA ARG A 77 5.03 -3.31 5.44
C ARG A 77 4.92 -4.78 5.83
N ALA A 78 5.66 -5.65 5.15
CA ALA A 78 5.76 -7.07 5.50
C ALA A 78 6.35 -7.24 6.92
N ASN A 79 7.38 -6.47 7.27
CA ASN A 79 7.94 -6.47 8.63
C ASN A 79 6.93 -6.01 9.68
N ASP A 80 6.11 -4.99 9.38
CA ASP A 80 5.05 -4.55 10.30
C ASP A 80 3.97 -5.63 10.49
N ILE A 81 3.62 -6.34 9.43
CA ILE A 81 2.67 -7.47 9.47
C ILE A 81 3.21 -8.59 10.37
N VAL A 82 4.46 -9.02 10.15
CA VAL A 82 5.11 -10.06 10.98
C VAL A 82 5.15 -9.67 12.46
N LYS A 83 5.40 -8.39 12.77
CA LYS A 83 5.39 -7.90 14.17
C LYS A 83 3.99 -7.91 14.78
N SER A 84 2.95 -7.73 13.97
CA SER A 84 1.57 -7.58 14.42
C SER A 84 0.81 -8.92 14.46
N GLU A 85 1.18 -9.87 13.62
CA GLU A 85 0.43 -11.10 13.35
C GLU A 85 1.29 -12.34 13.65
N LYS A 86 0.99 -13.04 14.75
CA LYS A 86 1.82 -14.13 15.28
C LYS A 86 1.92 -15.38 14.40
N GLY A 87 1.07 -15.52 13.37
CA GLY A 87 1.10 -16.64 12.42
C GLY A 87 1.87 -16.34 11.14
N ILE A 88 2.32 -15.10 10.95
CA ILE A 88 3.03 -14.69 9.74
C ILE A 88 4.51 -14.50 10.06
N GLN A 89 5.37 -15.13 9.26
CA GLN A 89 6.82 -15.07 9.40
C GLN A 89 7.47 -14.61 8.09
N LEU A 90 8.59 -13.89 8.20
CA LEU A 90 9.42 -13.52 7.06
C LEU A 90 10.77 -14.27 7.13
N VAL A 91 11.00 -15.18 6.19
CA VAL A 91 12.20 -16.03 6.15
C VAL A 91 12.86 -15.92 4.79
N LEU A 92 14.08 -15.38 4.72
CA LEU A 92 14.87 -15.25 3.47
C LEU A 92 14.09 -14.58 2.31
N GLY A 93 13.32 -13.53 2.61
CA GLY A 93 12.47 -12.84 1.62
C GLY A 93 11.18 -13.58 1.26
N GLN A 94 10.81 -14.61 2.03
CA GLN A 94 9.53 -15.32 1.88
C GLN A 94 8.62 -14.96 3.05
N LEU A 95 7.43 -14.46 2.74
CA LEU A 95 6.36 -14.31 3.72
C LEU A 95 5.59 -15.62 3.79
N ILE A 96 5.41 -16.15 5.00
CA ILE A 96 4.81 -17.47 5.25
C ILE A 96 3.74 -17.32 6.33
N ASN A 97 2.55 -17.87 6.10
CA ASN A 97 1.47 -18.01 7.06
C ASN A 97 1.39 -19.46 7.54
N GLU A 98 1.59 -19.69 8.84
CA GLU A 98 1.58 -21.02 9.48
C GLU A 98 0.16 -21.58 9.70
#